data_AF-A0A967P7F4-F1
#
_entry.id   AF-A0A967P7F4-F1
#
_cell.length_a   1.000
_cell.length_b   1.000
_cell.length_c   1.000
_cell.angle_alpha   90.00
_cell.angle_beta   90.00
_cell.angle_gamma   90.00
#
_symmetry.space_group_name_H-M   'P 1'
#
loop_
_entity.id
_entity.type
_entity.pdbx_description
1 polymer ?
#
loop_
_entity_poly.entity_id
_entity_poly.type
_entity_poly.pdbx_seq_one_letter_code
_entity_poly.pdbx_strand_id
1 'polypeptide(L)'
;MGLSPQKLTGLIQETKRATAALDKVGDYAKLMKKELNDLPDESKKSVNSISRAVGRIRKNIDELTNNINGKLNNMELYDEDIEEAANKLLLFHSSVDEVLNWAETQLQNHKKNSYWGKYWKGVYDYVSKHKTQQQGQQ
;
A
#
# COMPACT_ATOMS: atom_id res chain seq x y z
N MET A 1 17.25 13.13 7.81
CA MET A 1 16.36 12.88 6.64
C MET A 1 15.52 11.65 6.92
N GLY A 2 14.19 11.77 6.92
CA GLY A 2 13.26 10.64 7.04
C GLY A 2 13.07 9.90 5.72
N LEU A 3 12.46 8.70 5.77
CA LEU A 3 11.98 8.02 4.56
C LEU A 3 10.84 8.84 3.94
N SER A 4 10.76 8.93 2.62
CA SER A 4 9.65 9.61 1.93
C SER A 4 8.39 8.71 1.85
N PRO A 5 7.20 9.29 1.62
CA PRO A 5 5.97 8.51 1.42
C PRO A 5 6.07 7.45 0.31
N GLN A 6 6.76 7.78 -0.78
CA GLN A 6 6.99 6.86 -1.91
C GLN A 6 7.89 5.70 -1.49
N LYS A 7 8.96 5.96 -0.72
CA LYS A 7 9.84 4.91 -0.19
C LYS A 7 9.07 3.99 0.77
N LEU A 8 8.24 4.53 1.65
CA LEU A 8 7.40 3.72 2.55
C LEU A 8 6.37 2.88 1.78
N THR A 9 5.78 3.44 0.72
CA THR A 9 4.85 2.71 -0.17
C THR A 9 5.56 1.55 -0.87
N GLY A 10 6.78 1.78 -1.36
CA GLY A 10 7.61 0.72 -1.92
C GLY A 10 7.92 -0.40 -0.91
N LEU A 11 8.25 -0.04 0.33
CA LEU A 11 8.47 -1.04 1.38
C LEU A 11 7.20 -1.86 1.68
N ILE A 12 6.01 -1.25 1.70
CA ILE A 12 4.74 -1.98 1.83
C ILE A 12 4.51 -2.95 0.65
N GLN A 13 4.93 -2.59 -0.56
CA GLN A 13 4.86 -3.51 -1.69
C GLN A 13 5.82 -4.69 -1.53
N GLU A 14 7.03 -4.45 -1.02
CA GLU A 14 7.99 -5.52 -0.73
C GLU A 14 7.52 -6.45 0.39
N THR A 15 6.84 -5.95 1.43
CA THR A 15 6.24 -6.84 2.44
C THR A 15 5.15 -7.72 1.84
N LYS A 16 4.33 -7.21 0.91
CA LYS A 16 3.35 -8.02 0.17
C LYS A 16 4.02 -9.12 -0.67
N ARG A 17 5.13 -8.80 -1.36
CA ARG A 17 5.89 -9.80 -2.14
C ARG A 17 6.50 -10.87 -1.23
N ALA A 18 7.10 -10.46 -0.11
CA ALA A 18 7.66 -11.38 0.87
C ALA A 18 6.59 -12.32 1.45
N THR A 19 5.41 -11.78 1.75
CA THR A 19 4.24 -12.56 2.19
C THR A 19 3.82 -13.59 1.15
N ALA A 20 3.67 -13.20 -0.12
CA ALA A 20 3.29 -14.13 -1.20
C ALA A 20 4.34 -15.23 -1.42
N ALA A 21 5.63 -14.91 -1.30
CA ALA A 21 6.70 -15.90 -1.37
C ALA A 21 6.65 -16.87 -0.17
N LEU A 22 6.38 -16.36 1.02
CA LEU A 22 6.24 -17.16 2.23
C LEU A 22 5.03 -18.10 2.18
N ASP A 23 3.92 -17.66 1.60
CA ASP A 23 2.72 -18.46 1.43
C ASP A 23 3.00 -19.70 0.56
N LYS A 24 3.81 -19.57 -0.49
CA LYS A 24 4.26 -20.73 -1.31
C LYS A 24 5.06 -21.75 -0.49
N VAL A 25 5.93 -21.29 0.41
CA VAL A 25 6.68 -22.17 1.32
C VAL A 25 5.72 -22.85 2.30
N GLY A 26 4.73 -22.11 2.81
CA GLY A 26 3.67 -22.64 3.65
C GLY A 26 2.85 -23.72 2.96
N ASP A 27 2.48 -23.51 1.70
CA ASP A 27 1.70 -24.46 0.91
C ASP A 27 2.48 -25.73 0.59
N TYR A 28 3.78 -25.61 0.30
CA TYR A 28 4.69 -26.76 0.20
C TYR A 28 4.73 -27.56 1.50
N ALA A 29 4.88 -26.89 2.66
CA ALA A 29 4.88 -27.55 3.95
C ALA A 29 3.54 -28.24 4.27
N LYS A 30 2.40 -27.63 3.88
CA LYS A 30 1.07 -28.25 4.00
C LYS A 30 0.93 -29.48 3.11
N LEU A 31 1.46 -29.45 1.90
CA LEU A 31 1.44 -30.59 0.99
C LEU A 31 2.23 -31.76 1.60
N MET A 32 3.47 -31.53 2.04
CA MET A 32 4.28 -32.56 2.70
C MET A 32 3.64 -33.11 3.98
N LYS A 33 2.86 -32.28 4.70
CA LYS A 33 2.12 -32.74 5.89
C LYS A 33 1.01 -33.76 5.59
N LYS A 34 0.49 -33.81 4.36
CA LYS A 34 -0.52 -34.81 3.99
C LYS A 34 0.09 -36.21 3.88
N GLU A 35 1.33 -36.28 3.37
CA GLU A 35 2.10 -37.51 3.20
C GLU A 35 3.01 -37.78 4.42
N LEU A 36 2.80 -37.10 5.55
CA LEU A 36 3.76 -37.06 6.67
C LEU A 36 4.00 -38.45 7.27
N ASN A 37 3.00 -39.32 7.24
CA ASN A 37 3.08 -40.67 7.81
C ASN A 37 3.98 -41.60 6.98
N ASP A 38 4.15 -41.31 5.70
CA ASP A 38 4.95 -42.10 4.76
C ASP A 38 6.41 -41.60 4.65
N LEU A 39 6.75 -40.54 5.40
CA LEU A 39 8.08 -39.94 5.40
C LEU A 39 8.94 -40.41 6.60
N PRO A 40 10.28 -40.46 6.45
CA PRO A 40 11.20 -40.66 7.56
C PRO A 40 11.03 -39.61 8.66
N ASP A 41 11.34 -39.96 9.91
CA ASP A 41 11.13 -39.08 11.06
C ASP A 41 11.93 -37.77 10.98
N GLU A 42 13.10 -37.79 10.35
CA GLU A 42 13.91 -36.61 10.04
C GLU A 42 13.15 -35.63 9.12
N SER A 43 12.45 -36.17 8.12
CA SER A 43 11.60 -35.38 7.23
C SER A 43 10.40 -34.82 7.98
N LYS A 44 9.75 -35.59 8.88
CA LYS A 44 8.67 -35.09 9.73
C LYS A 44 9.11 -33.92 10.61
N LYS A 45 10.30 -34.02 11.23
CA LYS A 45 10.90 -32.95 12.03
C LYS A 45 11.17 -31.69 11.20
N SER A 46 11.64 -31.87 9.96
CA SER A 46 11.95 -30.78 9.04
C SER A 46 10.69 -30.04 8.59
N VAL A 47 9.64 -30.77 8.17
CA VAL A 47 8.33 -30.22 7.77
C VAL A 47 7.70 -29.39 8.89
N ASN A 48 7.75 -29.90 10.13
CA ASN A 48 7.23 -29.18 11.30
C ASN A 48 8.05 -27.92 11.61
N SER A 49 9.37 -27.98 11.44
CA SER A 49 10.25 -26.82 11.62
C SER A 49 9.97 -25.73 10.58
N ILE A 50 9.79 -26.10 9.31
CA ILE A 50 9.40 -25.18 8.23
C ILE A 50 8.06 -24.53 8.57
N SER A 51 7.05 -25.30 8.97
CA SER A 51 5.73 -24.76 9.31
C SER A 51 5.80 -23.72 10.44
N ARG A 52 6.59 -23.97 11.48
CA ARG A 52 6.80 -23.01 12.59
C ARG A 52 7.57 -21.77 12.13
N ALA A 53 8.58 -21.94 11.28
CA ALA A 53 9.35 -20.83 10.72
C ALA A 53 8.45 -19.93 9.88
N VAL A 54 7.60 -20.51 9.02
CA VAL A 54 6.60 -19.78 8.23
C VAL A 54 5.70 -18.94 9.14
N GLY A 55 5.13 -19.52 10.20
CA GLY A 55 4.30 -18.77 11.14
C GLY A 55 5.02 -17.60 11.81
N ARG A 56 6.27 -17.80 12.26
CA ARG A 56 7.08 -16.73 12.87
C ARG A 56 7.43 -15.61 11.90
N ILE A 57 7.88 -15.97 10.69
CA ILE A 57 8.24 -14.99 9.67
C ILE A 57 7.00 -14.20 9.25
N ARG A 58 5.85 -14.85 9.10
CA ARG A 58 4.58 -14.18 8.76
C ARG A 58 4.24 -13.10 9.78
N LYS A 59 4.30 -13.44 11.07
CA LYS A 59 4.08 -12.49 12.16
C LYS A 59 5.01 -11.28 12.08
N ASN A 60 6.31 -11.51 11.83
CA ASN A 60 7.29 -10.43 11.71
C ASN A 60 7.01 -9.53 10.49
N ILE A 61 6.59 -10.11 9.35
CA ILE A 61 6.22 -9.32 8.16
C ILE A 61 4.98 -8.48 8.43
N ASP A 62 3.99 -9.03 9.14
CA ASP A 62 2.77 -8.31 9.51
C ASP A 62 3.09 -7.14 10.47
N GLU A 63 3.96 -7.35 11.46
CA GLU A 63 4.45 -6.29 12.37
C GLU A 63 5.18 -5.18 11.62
N LEU A 64 6.10 -5.53 10.71
CA LEU A 64 6.78 -4.54 9.86
C LEU A 64 5.79 -3.76 8.99
N THR A 65 4.84 -4.45 8.38
CA THR A 65 3.79 -3.83 7.54
C THR A 65 2.95 -2.84 8.35
N ASN A 66 2.57 -3.20 9.58
CA ASN A 66 1.81 -2.31 10.46
C ASN A 66 2.63 -1.08 10.87
N ASN A 67 3.91 -1.26 11.21
CA ASN A 67 4.79 -0.16 11.58
C ASN A 67 5.03 0.81 10.42
N ILE A 68 5.25 0.29 9.20
CA ILE A 68 5.43 1.12 8.01
C ILE A 68 4.14 1.88 7.67
N ASN A 69 2.98 1.21 7.71
CA ASN A 69 1.69 1.87 7.50
C ASN A 69 1.40 2.95 8.56
N GLY A 70 1.71 2.67 9.83
CA GLY A 70 1.57 3.63 10.92
C GLY A 70 2.44 4.87 10.67
N LYS A 71 3.71 4.66 10.30
CA LYS A 71 4.61 5.76 9.95
C LYS A 71 4.12 6.58 8.76
N LEU A 72 3.68 5.91 7.69
CA LEU A 72 3.15 6.58 6.49
C LEU A 72 1.91 7.41 6.83
N ASN A 73 0.93 6.83 7.54
CA ASN A 73 -0.35 7.50 7.82
C ASN A 73 -0.23 8.67 8.82
N ASN A 74 0.85 8.72 9.59
CA ASN A 74 1.18 9.80 10.53
C ASN A 74 2.08 10.88 9.90
N MET A 75 2.50 10.73 8.65
CA MET A 75 3.20 11.81 7.96
C MET A 75 2.29 13.00 7.76
N GLU A 76 2.86 14.18 7.95
CA GLU A 76 2.24 15.45 7.58
C GLU A 76 2.08 15.53 6.06
N LEU A 77 1.00 16.16 5.63
CA LEU A 77 0.78 16.54 4.26
C LEU A 77 0.97 18.05 4.18
N TYR A 78 1.86 18.47 3.29
CA TYR A 78 2.08 19.88 3.03
C TYR A 78 1.15 20.33 1.90
N ASP A 79 0.50 21.46 2.09
CA ASP A 79 -0.40 22.02 1.07
C ASP A 79 0.37 22.25 -0.24
N GLU A 80 1.63 22.72 -0.18
CA GLU A 80 2.50 22.91 -1.33
C GLU A 80 2.63 21.65 -2.22
N ASP A 81 2.78 20.47 -1.59
CA ASP A 81 2.88 19.19 -2.32
C ASP A 81 1.56 18.85 -3.04
N ILE A 82 0.43 19.22 -2.44
CA ILE A 82 -0.92 19.00 -2.98
C ILE A 82 -1.16 19.95 -4.15
N GLU A 83 -0.83 21.23 -3.99
CA GLU A 83 -0.98 22.26 -5.03
C GLU A 83 -0.10 21.93 -6.24
N GLU A 84 1.17 21.59 -6.02
CA GLU A 84 2.09 21.22 -7.09
C GLU A 84 1.57 20.00 -7.88
N ALA A 85 1.06 18.98 -7.18
CA ALA A 85 0.50 17.80 -7.81
C ALA A 85 -0.77 18.10 -8.61
N ALA A 86 -1.69 18.88 -8.05
CA ALA A 86 -2.91 19.29 -8.73
C ALA A 86 -2.62 20.11 -9.99
N ASN A 87 -1.69 21.06 -9.90
CA ASN A 87 -1.26 21.87 -11.04
C ASN A 87 -0.60 21.02 -12.12
N LYS A 88 0.26 20.07 -11.75
CA LYS A 88 0.84 19.11 -12.71
C LYS A 88 -0.24 18.29 -13.40
N LEU A 89 -1.23 17.78 -12.66
CA LEU A 89 -2.33 17.01 -13.27
C LEU A 89 -3.15 17.86 -14.25
N LEU A 90 -3.42 19.13 -13.90
CA LEU A 90 -4.10 20.07 -14.80
C LEU A 90 -3.32 20.35 -16.09
N LEU A 91 -1.98 20.23 -16.07
CA LEU A 91 -1.15 20.34 -17.27
C LEU A 91 -1.16 19.06 -18.15
N PHE A 92 -1.38 17.90 -17.53
CA PHE A 92 -1.38 16.60 -18.23
C PHE A 92 -2.76 16.19 -18.75
N HIS A 93 -3.84 16.69 -18.15
CA HIS A 93 -5.21 16.38 -18.53
C HIS A 93 -5.85 17.52 -19.34
N SER A 94 -6.80 17.16 -20.22
CA SER A 94 -7.40 18.10 -21.17
C SER A 94 -8.49 18.97 -20.53
N SER A 95 -9.00 18.57 -19.35
CA SER A 95 -10.02 19.33 -18.61
C SER A 95 -9.94 19.13 -17.10
N VAL A 96 -10.51 20.08 -16.37
CA VAL A 96 -10.70 20.00 -14.91
C VAL A 96 -11.52 18.76 -14.52
N ASP A 97 -12.51 18.39 -15.33
CA ASP A 97 -13.37 17.23 -15.07
C ASP A 97 -12.62 15.90 -15.17
N GLU A 98 -11.68 15.78 -16.10
CA GLU A 98 -10.79 14.61 -16.19
C GLU A 98 -9.92 14.47 -14.95
N VAL A 99 -9.37 15.58 -14.44
CA VAL A 99 -8.56 15.57 -13.21
C VAL A 99 -9.40 15.19 -11.99
N LEU A 100 -10.63 15.70 -11.89
CA LEU A 100 -11.54 15.35 -10.79
C LEU A 100 -11.92 13.87 -10.82
N ASN A 101 -12.27 13.33 -11.99
CA ASN A 101 -12.56 11.90 -12.17
C ASN A 101 -11.34 11.02 -11.82
N TRP A 102 -10.13 11.47 -12.18
CA TRP A 102 -8.90 10.78 -11.82
C TRP A 102 -8.68 10.79 -10.31
N ALA A 103 -8.77 11.95 -9.66
CA ALA A 103 -8.63 12.07 -8.21
C ALA A 103 -9.69 11.26 -7.45
N GLU A 104 -10.93 11.21 -7.95
CA GLU A 104 -12.00 10.37 -7.38
C GLU A 104 -11.67 8.87 -7.50
N THR A 105 -11.16 8.44 -8.65
CA THR A 105 -10.69 7.06 -8.84
C THR A 105 -9.60 6.70 -7.81
N GLN A 106 -8.67 7.63 -7.55
CA GLN A 106 -7.63 7.43 -6.54
C GLN A 106 -8.23 7.36 -5.12
N LEU A 107 -9.19 8.21 -4.80
CA LEU A 107 -9.90 8.18 -3.50
C LEU A 107 -10.60 6.84 -3.25
N GLN A 108 -11.22 6.25 -4.27
CA GLN A 108 -11.86 4.93 -4.15
C GLN A 108 -10.85 3.79 -3.87
N ASN A 109 -9.61 3.95 -4.35
CA ASN A 109 -8.53 2.97 -4.18
C ASN A 109 -7.78 3.09 -2.84
N HIS A 110 -8.06 4.12 -2.04
CA HIS A 110 -7.36 4.39 -0.78
C HIS A 110 -8.32 4.50 0.41
N LYS A 111 -7.87 4.04 1.58
CA LYS A 111 -8.63 4.24 2.83
C LYS A 111 -8.69 5.73 3.13
N LYS A 112 -9.88 6.26 3.44
CA LYS A 112 -10.13 7.69 3.72
C LYS A 112 -9.11 8.34 4.66
N ASN A 113 -8.74 7.65 5.74
CA ASN A 113 -7.83 8.18 6.77
C ASN A 113 -6.34 7.81 6.55
N SER A 114 -6.01 7.15 5.44
CA SER A 114 -4.61 6.88 5.08
C SER A 114 -3.92 8.12 4.54
N TYR A 115 -2.59 8.13 4.52
CA TYR A 115 -1.80 9.21 3.90
C TYR A 115 -2.28 9.51 2.48
N TRP A 116 -2.35 8.49 1.62
CA TRP A 116 -2.77 8.65 0.23
C TRP A 116 -4.25 9.04 0.10
N GLY A 117 -5.12 8.58 1.00
CA GLY A 117 -6.52 9.02 1.02
C GLY A 117 -6.65 10.52 1.31
N LYS A 118 -5.91 11.02 2.29
CA LYS A 118 -5.86 12.45 2.61
C LYS A 118 -5.19 13.26 1.50
N TYR A 119 -4.10 12.76 0.93
CA TYR A 119 -3.39 13.38 -0.19
C TYR A 119 -4.30 13.61 -1.39
N TRP A 120 -4.97 12.54 -1.87
CA TRP A 120 -5.87 12.64 -3.02
C TRP A 120 -7.13 13.45 -2.71
N LYS A 121 -7.57 13.48 -1.45
CA LYS A 121 -8.66 14.36 -1.03
C LYS A 121 -8.26 15.83 -1.17
N GLY A 122 -7.04 16.18 -0.73
CA GLY A 122 -6.48 17.51 -0.91
C GLY A 122 -6.40 17.92 -2.37
N VAL A 123 -5.90 17.03 -3.24
CA VAL A 123 -5.82 17.28 -4.69
C VAL A 123 -7.22 17.52 -5.26
N TYR A 124 -8.18 16.65 -4.95
CA TYR A 124 -9.56 16.81 -5.40
C TYR A 124 -10.17 18.15 -4.96
N ASP A 125 -9.98 18.52 -3.69
CA ASP A 125 -10.54 19.76 -3.13
C ASP A 125 -9.90 21.01 -3.74
N TYR A 126 -8.59 20.98 -4.01
CA TYR A 126 -7.89 22.08 -4.70
C TYR A 126 -8.41 22.29 -6.12
N VAL A 127 -8.52 21.21 -6.89
CA VAL A 127 -9.00 21.24 -8.28
C VAL A 127 -10.48 21.66 -8.33
N SER A 128 -11.30 21.18 -7.40
CA SER A 128 -12.71 21.55 -7.31
C SER A 128 -12.89 23.05 -7.07
N LYS A 129 -12.07 23.66 -6.20
CA LYS A 129 -12.09 25.11 -5.97
C LYS A 129 -11.70 25.88 -7.23
N HIS A 130 -10.70 25.42 -7.98
CA HIS A 130 -10.29 26.02 -9.25
C HIS A 130 -11.41 25.98 -10.29
N LYS A 131 -12.18 24.88 -10.36
CA LYS A 131 -13.36 24.76 -11.24
C LYS A 131 -14.39 25.85 -10.95
N THR A 132 -14.73 26.05 -9.67
CA THR A 132 -15.73 27.03 -9.24
C THR A 132 -15.30 28.47 -9.53
N GLN A 133 -14.00 28.76 -9.40
CA GLN A 133 -13.45 30.09 -9.72
C GLN A 133 -13.48 30.39 -11.22
N GLN A 134 -13.23 29.41 -12.09
CA GLN A 134 -13.32 29.60 -13.55
C GLN A 134 -14.77 29.80 -14.03
N GLN A 135 -15.75 29.15 -13.38
CA GLN A 135 -17.16 29.28 -13.74
C GLN A 135 -17.82 30.57 -13.23
N GLY A 136 -17.29 31.18 -12.16
CA GLY A 136 -17.79 32.47 -11.65
C GLY A 136 -17.24 33.71 -12.35
N GLN A 137 -16.36 33.53 -13.35
CA GLN A 137 -15.76 34.60 -14.16
C GLN A 137 -16.31 34.66 -15.60
N GLN A 138 -17.30 33.82 -15.93
CA GLN A 138 -18.04 33.82 -17.20
C GLN A 138 -19.46 34.34 -17.00
#